data_AF-A0A7X7I9M5-F1
#
_entry.id   AF-A0A7X7I9M5-F1
#
_cell.length_a   1.000
_cell.length_b   1.000
_cell.length_c   1.000
_cell.angle_alpha   90.00
_cell.angle_beta   90.00
_cell.angle_gamma   90.00
#
_symmetry.space_group_name_H-M   'P 1'
#
loop_
_entity.id
_entity.type
_entity.pdbx_description
1 polymer ?
#
loop_
_entity_poly.entity_id
_entity_poly.type
_entity_poly.pdbx_seq_one_letter_code
_entity_poly.pdbx_strand_id
1 'polypeptide(L)'
;MFDESFTTHEDWEYWLRIGSKYPFVHINKVTAEFTVRDDGSNTAAYNFDDFNRTRKIIYERYRSFCGGDQNIINIQKKVLEEYEMESVAHFIHELSQMMNEQMFEDAIKLYVRKRHCFGKKEILGKIDKLIERLSLKLGYNLSPVLEKSE
;
A
#
# COMPACT_ATOMS: atom_id res chain seq x y z
N MET A 1 -3.56 4.06 -24.14
CA MET A 1 -4.13 2.93 -23.38
C MET A 1 -3.38 2.81 -22.07
N PHE A 2 -4.10 2.64 -20.96
CA PHE A 2 -3.52 2.43 -19.63
C PHE A 2 -2.74 1.11 -19.57
N ASP A 3 -1.78 1.03 -18.65
CA ASP A 3 -1.06 -0.21 -18.36
C ASP A 3 -1.88 -0.99 -17.32
N GLU A 4 -2.54 -2.07 -17.74
CA GLU A 4 -3.45 -2.86 -16.90
C GLU A 4 -2.73 -3.62 -15.77
N SER A 5 -1.39 -3.61 -15.72
CA SER A 5 -0.64 -4.10 -14.56
C SER A 5 -0.70 -3.17 -13.33
N PHE A 6 -1.19 -1.93 -13.53
CA PHE A 6 -1.43 -0.96 -12.48
C PHE A 6 -2.89 -1.03 -12.02
N THR A 7 -3.10 -1.56 -10.82
CA THR A 7 -4.39 -1.54 -10.11
C THR A 7 -4.62 -0.22 -9.35
N THR A 8 -3.57 0.58 -9.20
CA THR A 8 -3.54 1.96 -8.70
C THR A 8 -2.47 2.74 -9.46
N HIS A 9 -2.60 4.07 -9.54
CA HIS A 9 -1.67 4.95 -10.26
C HIS A 9 -1.57 4.72 -11.78
N GLU A 10 -2.56 4.07 -12.39
CA GLU A 10 -2.62 3.87 -13.85
C GLU A 10 -2.72 5.21 -14.60
N ASP A 11 -3.45 6.17 -14.01
CA ASP A 11 -3.58 7.54 -14.49
C ASP A 11 -2.24 8.30 -14.40
N TRP A 12 -1.54 8.17 -13.26
CA TRP A 12 -0.26 8.82 -13.04
C TRP A 12 0.84 8.26 -13.96
N GLU A 13 0.91 6.93 -14.11
CA GLU A 13 1.80 6.29 -15.09
C GLU A 13 1.52 6.82 -16.50
N TYR A 14 0.24 6.92 -16.87
CA TYR A 14 -0.14 7.40 -18.19
C TYR A 14 0.28 8.85 -18.42
N TRP A 15 0.10 9.72 -17.42
CA TRP A 15 0.54 11.12 -17.51
C TRP A 15 2.05 11.25 -17.63
N LEU A 16 2.84 10.49 -16.86
CA LEU A 16 4.30 10.46 -17.00
C LEU A 16 4.73 9.98 -18.40
N ARG A 17 4.04 8.97 -18.94
CA ARG A 17 4.29 8.45 -20.29
C ARG A 17 3.95 9.46 -21.38
N ILE A 18 2.87 10.23 -21.26
CA ILE A 18 2.56 11.30 -22.23
C ILE A 18 3.53 12.48 -22.05
N GLY A 19 3.80 12.91 -20.82
CA GLY A 19 4.70 14.03 -20.51
C GLY A 19 6.14 13.82 -20.97
N SER A 20 6.59 12.57 -21.11
CA SER A 20 7.89 12.26 -21.70
C SER A 20 7.94 12.43 -23.23
N LYS A 21 6.79 12.54 -23.91
CA LYS A 21 6.68 12.68 -25.36
C LYS A 21 6.23 14.06 -25.82
N TYR A 22 5.43 14.74 -25.00
CA TYR A 22 4.79 16.01 -25.35
C TYR A 22 4.91 17.02 -24.21
N PRO A 23 5.17 18.30 -24.50
CA PRO A 23 5.20 19.34 -23.48
C PRO A 23 3.80 19.61 -22.93
N PHE A 24 3.69 19.79 -21.62
CA PHE A 24 2.42 20.09 -20.95
C PHE A 24 2.31 21.58 -20.68
N VAL A 25 1.09 22.11 -20.83
CA VAL A 25 0.76 23.50 -20.46
C VAL A 25 -0.32 23.43 -19.38
N HIS A 26 -0.06 24.09 -18.24
CA HIS A 26 -1.02 24.18 -17.15
C HIS A 26 -2.03 25.30 -17.41
N ILE A 27 -3.31 24.98 -17.45
CA ILE A 27 -4.40 25.95 -17.52
C ILE A 27 -4.81 26.30 -16.09
N ASN A 28 -4.41 27.50 -15.62
CA ASN A 28 -4.74 27.97 -14.28
C ASN A 28 -6.19 28.45 -14.17
N LYS A 29 -7.14 27.54 -14.36
CA LYS A 29 -8.59 27.73 -14.22
C LYS A 29 -9.20 26.45 -13.67
N VAL A 30 -10.33 26.58 -12.96
CA VAL A 30 -11.11 25.41 -12.56
C VAL A 30 -11.73 24.79 -13.82
N THR A 31 -11.31 23.58 -14.17
CA THR A 31 -11.76 22.87 -15.38
C THR A 31 -12.39 21.51 -15.10
N ALA A 32 -12.37 21.06 -13.85
CA ALA A 32 -12.87 19.76 -13.44
C ALA A 32 -13.59 19.85 -12.09
N GLU A 33 -14.55 18.96 -11.92
CA GLU A 33 -15.23 18.70 -10.65
C GLU A 33 -14.94 17.25 -10.25
N PHE A 34 -14.69 17.05 -8.96
CA PHE A 34 -14.40 15.73 -8.40
C PHE A 34 -15.36 15.49 -7.23
N THR A 35 -15.89 14.27 -7.14
CA THR A 35 -16.68 13.83 -6.00
C THR A 35 -15.83 12.93 -5.12
N VAL A 36 -15.86 13.16 -3.81
CA VAL A 36 -15.23 12.30 -2.80
C VAL A 36 -16.36 11.56 -2.09
N ARG A 37 -16.22 10.25 -1.87
CA ARG A 37 -17.16 9.49 -1.04
C ARG A 37 -16.74 9.60 0.43
N ASP A 38 -17.68 9.93 1.31
CA ASP A 38 -17.42 10.10 2.75
C ASP A 38 -17.57 8.80 3.55
N ASP A 39 -18.03 7.72 2.92
CA ASP A 39 -18.24 6.39 3.52
C ASP A 39 -16.95 5.56 3.61
N GLY A 40 -15.80 6.15 3.28
CA GLY A 40 -14.51 5.49 3.27
C GLY A 40 -14.24 4.65 2.02
N SER A 41 -15.23 4.39 1.15
CA SER A 41 -15.12 3.51 -0.04
C SER A 41 -14.25 4.05 -1.18
N ASN A 42 -13.46 5.10 -0.95
CA ASN A 42 -12.57 5.65 -1.97
C ASN A 42 -11.40 4.69 -2.22
N THR A 43 -11.04 4.50 -3.49
CA THR A 43 -9.92 3.65 -3.91
C THR A 43 -8.61 3.98 -3.19
N ALA A 44 -8.39 5.26 -2.86
CA ALA A 44 -7.23 5.74 -2.10
C ALA A 44 -7.18 5.24 -0.65
N ALA A 45 -8.32 4.86 -0.05
CA ALA A 45 -8.41 4.48 1.36
C ALA A 45 -8.24 2.97 1.62
N TYR A 46 -8.44 2.11 0.62
CA TYR A 46 -8.49 0.66 0.83
C TYR A 46 -7.23 -0.12 0.42
N ASN A 47 -6.34 0.50 -0.37
CA ASN A 47 -5.26 -0.22 -1.06
C ASN A 47 -3.86 0.36 -0.80
N PHE A 48 -3.57 0.84 0.42
CA PHE A 48 -2.27 1.41 0.78
C PHE A 48 -1.06 0.56 0.32
N ASP A 49 -1.13 -0.76 0.45
CA ASP A 49 -0.07 -1.68 -0.02
C ASP A 49 0.13 -1.61 -1.54
N ASP A 50 -0.95 -1.52 -2.29
CA ASP A 50 -0.90 -1.44 -3.74
C ASP A 50 -0.38 -0.09 -4.23
N PHE A 51 -0.77 1.00 -3.56
CA PHE A 51 -0.22 2.34 -3.83
C PHE A 51 1.32 2.35 -3.67
N ASN A 52 1.82 1.70 -2.62
CA ASN A 52 3.26 1.61 -2.40
C ASN A 52 3.96 0.70 -3.42
N ARG A 53 3.33 -0.42 -3.80
CA ARG A 53 3.81 -1.30 -4.87
C ARG A 53 3.92 -0.56 -6.21
N THR A 54 2.86 0.12 -6.63
CA THR A 54 2.82 0.81 -7.93
C THR A 54 3.73 2.04 -7.95
N ARG A 55 3.89 2.78 -6.85
CA ARG A 55 4.93 3.83 -6.70
C ARG A 55 6.33 3.28 -6.95
N LYS A 56 6.70 2.14 -6.36
CA LYS A 56 8.02 1.51 -6.56
C LYS A 56 8.26 1.19 -8.03
N ILE A 57 7.25 0.64 -8.72
CA ILE A 57 7.34 0.34 -10.16
C ILE A 57 7.54 1.62 -10.97
N ILE A 58 6.81 2.69 -10.66
CA ILE A 58 6.97 3.99 -11.33
C ILE A 58 8.37 4.57 -11.10
N TYR A 59 8.84 4.63 -9.86
CA TYR A 59 10.17 5.17 -9.57
C TYR A 59 11.29 4.41 -10.28
N GLU A 60 11.20 3.08 -10.36
CA GLU A 60 12.17 2.30 -11.11
C GLU A 60 12.04 2.52 -12.62
N ARG A 61 10.82 2.48 -13.16
CA ARG A 61 10.53 2.66 -14.59
C ARG A 61 11.03 4.01 -15.12
N TYR A 62 10.89 5.07 -14.32
CA TYR A 62 11.25 6.44 -14.69
C TYR A 62 12.56 6.91 -14.03
N ARG A 63 13.38 5.99 -13.49
CA ARG A 63 14.61 6.33 -12.77
C ARG A 63 15.57 7.20 -13.56
N SER A 64 15.65 7.00 -14.87
CA SER A 64 16.50 7.78 -15.78
C SER A 64 16.15 9.28 -15.80
N PHE A 65 14.87 9.64 -15.61
CA PHE A 65 14.44 11.04 -15.55
C PHE A 65 14.95 11.78 -14.32
N CYS A 66 15.32 11.05 -13.27
CA CYS A 66 15.90 11.67 -12.07
C CYS A 66 17.37 12.07 -12.28
N GLY A 67 18.03 11.62 -13.36
CA GLY A 67 19.42 12.00 -13.67
C GLY A 67 20.45 11.63 -12.60
N GLY A 68 20.10 10.78 -11.63
CA GLY A 68 20.93 10.51 -10.45
C GLY A 68 20.86 11.59 -9.36
N ASP A 69 19.92 12.53 -9.43
CA ASP A 69 19.71 13.55 -8.39
C ASP A 69 19.38 12.89 -7.05
N GLN A 70 20.32 12.99 -6.12
CA GLN A 70 20.23 12.37 -4.81
C GLN A 70 19.10 12.96 -3.96
N ASN A 71 18.72 14.22 -4.17
CA ASN A 71 17.60 14.83 -3.45
C ASN A 71 16.29 14.20 -3.88
N ILE A 72 16.07 14.02 -5.19
CA ILE A 72 14.88 13.36 -5.72
C ILE A 72 14.81 11.91 -5.22
N ILE A 73 15.92 11.17 -5.28
CA ILE A 73 15.99 9.78 -4.80
C ILE A 73 15.68 9.70 -3.29
N ASN A 74 16.19 10.64 -2.49
CA ASN A 74 15.92 10.67 -1.04
C ASN A 74 14.44 11.00 -0.75
N ILE A 75 13.83 11.91 -1.51
CA ILE A 75 12.40 12.20 -1.39
C ILE A 75 11.57 10.97 -1.75
N GLN A 76 11.90 10.28 -2.84
CA GLN A 76 11.21 9.04 -3.23
C GLN A 76 11.27 7.98 -2.13
N LYS A 77 12.45 7.77 -1.52
CA LYS A 77 12.61 6.83 -0.39
C LYS A 77 11.76 7.23 0.80
N LYS A 78 11.81 8.52 1.19
CA LYS A 78 11.02 9.04 2.31
C LYS A 78 9.52 8.84 2.10
N VAL A 79 9.01 9.14 0.90
CA VAL A 79 7.58 8.92 0.56
C VAL A 79 7.21 7.44 0.68
N LEU A 80 8.05 6.52 0.19
CA LEU A 80 7.80 5.08 0.32
C LEU A 80 7.75 4.62 1.79
N GLU A 81 8.66 5.14 2.62
CA GLU A 81 8.71 4.86 4.06
C GLU A 81 7.47 5.40 4.79
N GLU A 82 7.06 6.64 4.51
CA GLU A 82 5.86 7.27 5.07
C GLU A 82 4.60 6.45 4.75
N TYR A 83 4.40 6.11 3.47
CA TYR A 83 3.27 5.28 3.06
C TYR A 83 3.32 3.86 3.63
N GLU A 84 4.51 3.28 3.83
CA GLU A 84 4.63 1.97 4.46
C GLU A 84 4.21 2.04 5.93
N MET A 85 4.60 3.10 6.64
CA MET A 85 4.19 3.32 8.03
C MET A 85 2.67 3.53 8.13
N GLU A 86 2.07 4.31 7.23
CA GLU A 86 0.62 4.50 7.18
C GLU A 86 -0.12 3.19 6.89
N SER A 87 0.36 2.40 5.93
CA SER A 87 -0.24 1.09 5.61
C SER A 87 -0.20 0.13 6.80
N VAL A 88 0.94 0.08 7.50
CA VAL A 88 1.09 -0.72 8.72
C VAL A 88 0.15 -0.22 9.82
N ALA A 89 0.07 1.10 10.04
CA ALA A 89 -0.82 1.66 11.06
C ALA A 89 -2.30 1.32 10.77
N HIS A 90 -2.73 1.43 9.51
CA HIS A 90 -4.07 1.08 9.08
C HIS A 90 -4.37 -0.41 9.27
N PHE A 91 -3.44 -1.28 8.86
CA PHE A 91 -3.54 -2.72 9.08
C PHE A 91 -3.68 -3.09 10.56
N ILE A 92 -2.87 -2.49 11.43
CA ILE A 92 -2.94 -2.71 12.88
C ILE A 92 -4.28 -2.22 13.44
N HIS A 93 -4.77 -1.08 12.94
CA HIS A 93 -6.07 -0.55 13.35
C HIS A 93 -7.21 -1.48 12.96
N GLU A 94 -7.27 -1.95 11.70
CA GLU A 94 -8.29 -2.91 11.25
C GLU A 94 -8.28 -4.20 12.08
N LEU A 95 -7.09 -4.77 12.30
CA LEU A 95 -6.95 -5.94 13.16
C LEU A 95 -7.47 -5.67 14.57
N SER A 96 -7.12 -4.52 15.15
CA SER A 96 -7.56 -4.15 16.50
C SER A 96 -9.07 -4.01 16.59
N GLN A 97 -9.72 -3.43 15.58
CA GLN A 97 -11.19 -3.33 15.51
C GLN A 97 -11.84 -4.72 15.47
N MET A 98 -11.40 -5.58 14.56
CA MET A 98 -11.92 -6.96 14.45
C MET A 98 -11.73 -7.74 15.75
N MET A 99 -10.59 -7.57 16.43
CA MET A 99 -10.33 -8.19 17.72
C MET A 99 -11.27 -7.68 18.82
N ASN A 100 -11.55 -6.38 18.88
CA ASN A 100 -12.48 -5.79 19.84
C ASN A 100 -13.93 -6.25 19.61
N GLU A 101 -14.31 -6.43 18.35
CA GLU A 101 -15.62 -6.95 17.93
C GLU A 101 -15.72 -8.49 18.00
N GLN A 102 -14.67 -9.16 18.49
CA GLN A 102 -14.57 -10.62 18.62
C GLN A 102 -14.65 -11.38 17.28
N MET A 103 -14.36 -10.71 16.16
CA MET A 103 -14.29 -11.26 14.81
C MET A 103 -12.94 -11.96 14.55
N PHE A 104 -12.61 -12.96 15.36
CA PHE A 104 -11.26 -13.55 15.39
C PHE A 104 -10.88 -14.27 14.08
N GLU A 105 -11.82 -14.98 13.44
CA GLU A 105 -11.54 -15.64 12.15
C GLU A 105 -11.22 -14.63 11.06
N ASP A 106 -11.95 -13.51 11.02
CA ASP A 106 -11.75 -12.49 10.01
C ASP A 106 -10.47 -11.69 10.26
N ALA A 107 -10.10 -11.47 11.53
CA ALA A 107 -8.79 -10.93 11.90
C ALA A 107 -7.65 -11.84 11.40
N ILE A 108 -7.78 -13.17 11.55
CA ILE A 108 -6.79 -14.13 11.03
C ILE A 108 -6.74 -14.07 9.49
N LYS A 109 -7.89 -14.09 8.80
CA LYS A 109 -7.94 -13.98 7.33
C LYS A 109 -7.30 -12.69 6.83
N LEU A 110 -7.60 -11.56 7.47
CA LEU A 110 -7.01 -10.26 7.16
C LEU A 110 -5.50 -10.29 7.34
N TYR A 111 -5.03 -10.80 8.48
CA TYR A 111 -3.60 -10.94 8.77
C TYR A 111 -2.89 -11.78 7.70
N VAL A 112 -3.40 -12.98 7.39
CA VAL A 112 -2.81 -13.87 6.38
C VAL A 112 -2.71 -13.17 5.02
N ARG A 113 -3.77 -12.46 4.64
CA ARG A 113 -3.85 -11.74 3.36
C ARG A 113 -2.86 -10.58 3.27
N LYS A 114 -2.57 -9.88 4.38
CA LYS A 114 -1.86 -8.59 4.35
C LYS A 114 -0.44 -8.65 4.90
N ARG A 115 -0.11 -9.60 5.77
CA ARG A 115 1.18 -9.63 6.49
C ARG A 115 2.40 -9.65 5.58
N HIS A 116 2.30 -10.33 4.43
CA HIS A 116 3.38 -10.45 3.44
C HIS A 116 3.64 -9.14 2.66
N CYS A 117 2.73 -8.17 2.73
CA CYS A 117 2.91 -6.85 2.12
C CYS A 117 3.92 -5.98 2.89
N PHE A 118 4.23 -6.36 4.13
CA PHE A 118 5.07 -5.59 5.05
C PHE A 118 6.42 -6.26 5.30
N GLY A 119 7.48 -5.46 5.33
CA GLY A 119 8.80 -5.93 5.77
C GLY A 119 8.86 -6.28 7.26
N LYS A 120 10.03 -6.74 7.71
CA LYS A 120 10.26 -7.00 9.14
C LYS A 120 10.21 -5.69 9.93
N LYS A 121 9.20 -5.55 10.78
CA LYS A 121 9.06 -4.44 11.74
C LYS A 121 8.78 -5.01 13.12
N GLU A 122 9.39 -4.44 14.16
CA GLU A 122 9.26 -4.95 15.54
C GLU A 122 7.80 -5.04 16.00
N ILE A 123 6.99 -4.04 15.63
CA ILE A 123 5.57 -4.01 15.96
C ILE A 123 4.78 -5.18 15.36
N LEU A 124 5.13 -5.59 14.13
CA LEU A 124 4.50 -6.72 13.46
C LEU A 124 4.87 -8.04 14.14
N GLY A 125 6.10 -8.19 14.65
CA GLY A 125 6.50 -9.39 15.40
C GLY A 125 5.69 -9.64 16.67
N LYS A 126 5.14 -8.58 17.29
CA LYS A 126 4.20 -8.73 18.43
C LYS A 126 2.84 -9.25 17.97
N ILE A 127 2.38 -8.79 16.80
CA ILE A 127 1.13 -9.22 16.18
C ILE A 127 1.23 -10.66 15.68
N ASP A 128 2.36 -11.04 15.08
CA ASP A 128 2.65 -12.40 14.62
C ASP A 128 2.40 -13.42 15.75
N LYS A 129 3.01 -13.18 16.93
CA LYS A 129 2.83 -14.01 18.12
C LYS A 129 1.40 -14.03 18.66
N LEU A 130 0.68 -12.91 18.56
CA LEU A 130 -0.72 -12.82 18.99
C LEU A 130 -1.61 -13.70 18.09
N ILE A 131 -1.45 -13.56 16.78
CA ILE A 131 -2.22 -14.28 15.76
C ILE A 131 -1.91 -15.77 15.79
N GLU A 132 -0.66 -16.18 16.00
CA GLU A 132 -0.29 -17.59 16.23
C GLU A 132 -1.07 -18.20 17.41
N ARG A 133 -1.08 -17.53 18.56
CA ARG A 133 -1.79 -18.01 19.75
C ARG A 133 -3.29 -18.10 19.55
N LEU A 134 -3.88 -17.12 18.86
CA LEU A 134 -5.30 -17.13 18.53
C LEU A 134 -5.65 -18.27 17.59
N SER A 135 -4.82 -18.50 16.57
CA SER A 135 -5.03 -19.55 15.58
C SER A 135 -4.96 -20.94 16.20
N LEU A 136 -4.01 -21.18 17.11
CA LEU A 136 -3.93 -22.43 17.87
C LEU A 136 -5.19 -22.68 18.70
N LYS A 137 -5.73 -21.65 19.35
CA LYS A 137 -6.98 -21.76 20.13
C LYS A 137 -8.20 -22.06 19.28
N LEU A 138 -8.23 -21.57 18.05
CA LEU A 138 -9.34 -21.75 17.11
C LEU A 138 -9.16 -22.97 16.19
N GLY A 139 -8.04 -23.70 16.28
CA GLY A 139 -7.76 -24.86 15.45
C GLY A 139 -7.30 -24.54 14.02
N TYR A 140 -6.85 -23.30 13.74
CA TYR A 140 -6.28 -22.90 12.46
C TYR A 140 -4.78 -23.22 12.39
N ASN A 141 -4.33 -23.78 11.26
CA ASN A 141 -2.90 -23.98 10.97
C ASN A 141 -2.34 -22.82 10.12
N LEU A 142 -1.42 -22.04 10.69
CA LEU A 142 -0.81 -20.87 10.04
C LEU A 142 0.64 -21.06 9.57
N SER A 143 1.26 -22.24 9.78
CA SER A 143 2.66 -22.49 9.40
C SER A 143 3.04 -22.05 7.97
N PRO A 144 2.20 -22.19 6.92
CA PRO A 144 2.55 -21.77 5.56
C PRO A 144 2.64 -20.25 5.34
N VAL A 145 2.06 -19.45 6.24
CA VAL A 145 1.91 -18.00 6.07
C VAL A 145 3.09 -17.25 6.69
N LEU A 146 3.56 -17.72 7.85
CA LEU A 146 4.66 -17.12 8.59
C LEU A 146 6.01 -17.40 7.92
N GLU A 147 6.20 -18.60 7.34
CA GLU A 147 7.39 -18.98 6.58
C GLU A 147 7.63 -18.12 5.32
N LYS A 148 6.58 -17.55 4.71
CA LYS A 148 6.71 -16.66 3.53
C LYS A 148 7.00 -15.20 3.89
N SER A 149 7.04 -14.87 5.18
CA SER A 149 7.29 -13.52 5.69
C SER A 149 8.66 -13.36 6.36
N GLU A 150 9.48 -14.42 6.34
CA GLU A 150 10.90 -14.43 6.72
C GLU A 150 11.83 -13.92 5.61
#